data_AF-A0A6I1G3G0-F1
#
_entry.id   AF-A0A6I1G3G0-F1
#
_cell.length_a   1.000
_cell.length_b   1.000
_cell.length_c   1.000
_cell.angle_alpha   90.00
_cell.angle_beta   90.00
_cell.angle_gamma   90.00
#
_symmetry.space_group_name_H-M   'P 1'
#
loop_
_entity.id
_entity.type
_entity.pdbx_description
1 polymer ?
#
loop_
_entity_poly.entity_id
_entity_poly.type
_entity_poly.pdbx_seq_one_letter_code
_entity_poly.pdbx_strand_id
1 'polypeptide(L)'
;MVSEERPLPEPDSEELFSLLGPSALRTLYGWLYRRRGDNAPTMAEVRLFMADALGEPQEHIDRRLRELRRYFDIPSVPTPPGNPRYPLRGWAANAPDSQNLAISSRVRAQVLAPQRCFQCGKTPKEDRVKLVVDHKVPQSWGGGNEQENLQPLCEECNAGKRDYFQTYDVHAESIRAAINYAEPQRRIGELLRAFDGDWVRTDLLGIVASAQEFQEDWQRRLRDLRFLGWEIEYQRRHYEGARVWTYYRVKKWRPWPASIRDAITAEERRRRSRERPSGA
;
A
#
# COMPACT_ATOMS: atom_id res chain seq x y z
N MET A 1 11.81 35.68 21.84
CA MET A 1 11.59 35.00 20.54
C MET A 1 10.51 33.97 20.79
N VAL A 2 9.29 34.22 20.32
CA VAL A 2 8.18 33.29 20.47
C VAL A 2 8.51 32.09 19.59
N SER A 3 8.65 30.91 20.19
CA SER A 3 8.79 29.66 19.45
C SER A 3 7.55 29.52 18.57
N GLU A 4 7.68 29.70 17.25
CA GLU A 4 6.59 29.40 16.32
C GLU A 4 6.30 27.91 16.43
N GLU A 5 5.21 27.56 17.12
CA GLU A 5 4.73 26.19 17.18
C GLU A 5 4.44 25.72 15.76
N ARG A 6 5.12 24.64 15.36
CA ARG A 6 4.94 24.02 14.04
C ARG A 6 3.44 23.72 13.82
N PRO A 7 2.81 24.25 12.77
CA PRO A 7 1.40 24.04 12.53
C PRO A 7 1.11 22.56 12.28
N LEU A 8 -0.10 22.12 12.64
CA LEU A 8 -0.59 20.81 12.25
C LEU A 8 -0.83 20.77 10.73
N PRO A 9 -0.52 19.64 10.07
CA PRO A 9 -0.66 19.51 8.63
C PRO A 9 -2.15 19.43 8.25
N GLU A 10 -2.55 20.12 7.18
CA GLU A 10 -3.94 20.08 6.72
C GLU A 10 -4.34 18.63 6.31
N PRO A 11 -5.62 18.20 6.48
CA PRO A 11 -6.06 16.83 6.20
C PRO A 11 -5.80 16.31 4.77
N ASP A 12 -5.74 17.22 3.82
CA ASP A 12 -5.48 17.01 2.40
C ASP A 12 -4.04 17.34 1.98
N SER A 13 -3.19 17.76 2.92
CA SER A 13 -1.79 18.09 2.63
C SER A 13 -0.95 16.87 2.24
N GLU A 14 0.02 17.11 1.36
CA GLU A 14 1.03 16.12 0.98
C GLU A 14 1.94 15.74 2.16
N GLU A 15 2.13 16.65 3.12
CA GLU A 15 2.85 16.39 4.37
C GLU A 15 2.15 15.30 5.19
N LEU A 16 0.85 15.43 5.43
CA LEU A 16 0.08 14.41 6.14
C LEU A 16 0.00 13.10 5.35
N PHE A 17 -0.11 13.19 4.01
CA PHE A 17 -0.08 12.03 3.14
C PHE A 17 1.21 11.23 3.31
N SER A 18 2.35 11.93 3.31
CA SER A 18 3.66 11.34 3.50
C SER A 18 3.81 10.71 4.89
N LEU A 19 3.21 11.32 5.91
CA LEU A 19 3.27 10.88 7.30
C LEU A 19 2.47 9.62 7.62
N LEU A 20 1.23 9.57 7.13
CA LEU A 20 0.27 8.53 7.53
C LEU A 20 -0.06 7.54 6.40
N GLY A 21 0.40 7.80 5.18
CA GLY A 21 0.01 7.07 3.97
C GLY A 21 -1.50 7.19 3.67
N PRO A 22 -1.99 6.56 2.59
CA PRO A 22 -3.42 6.45 2.33
C PRO A 22 -4.01 5.38 3.26
N SER A 23 -4.46 5.77 4.45
CA SER A 23 -4.93 4.83 5.46
C SER A 23 -6.14 5.33 6.24
N ALA A 24 -6.80 4.41 6.94
CA ALA A 24 -7.80 4.70 7.97
C ALA A 24 -7.33 5.78 8.98
N LEU A 25 -6.02 5.93 9.17
CA LEU A 25 -5.41 6.95 10.03
C LEU A 25 -5.64 8.36 9.51
N ARG A 26 -5.60 8.59 8.18
CA ARG A 26 -5.88 9.91 7.60
C ARG A 26 -7.35 10.30 7.74
N THR A 27 -8.26 9.34 7.57
CA THR A 27 -9.70 9.54 7.78
C THR A 27 -9.97 9.94 9.24
N LEU A 28 -9.38 9.20 10.19
CA LEU A 28 -9.46 9.52 11.61
C LEU A 28 -8.82 10.88 11.92
N TYR A 29 -7.61 11.14 11.41
CA TYR A 29 -6.91 12.41 11.59
C TYR A 29 -7.74 13.58 11.08
N GLY A 30 -8.24 13.53 9.84
CA GLY A 30 -9.00 14.62 9.25
C GLY A 30 -10.31 14.91 10.01
N TRP A 31 -10.93 13.87 10.57
CA TRP A 31 -12.10 14.04 11.43
C TRP A 31 -11.75 14.67 12.79
N LEU A 32 -10.67 14.21 13.44
CA LEU A 32 -10.14 14.85 14.66
C LEU A 32 -9.72 16.30 14.40
N TYR A 33 -9.10 16.57 13.25
CA TYR A 33 -8.68 17.90 12.81
C TYR A 33 -9.87 18.84 12.68
N ARG A 34 -10.98 18.43 12.06
CA ARG A 34 -12.19 19.27 11.99
C ARG A 34 -12.88 19.49 13.34
N ARG A 35 -12.64 18.62 14.31
CA ARG A 35 -13.24 18.65 15.65
C ARG A 35 -12.26 19.08 16.75
N ARG A 36 -11.19 19.78 16.39
CA ARG A 36 -10.20 20.29 17.35
C ARG A 36 -10.77 21.39 18.25
N GLY A 37 -10.09 21.67 19.37
CA GLY A 37 -10.55 22.62 20.39
C GLY A 37 -11.73 22.07 21.21
N ASP A 38 -12.76 22.89 21.42
CA ASP A 38 -13.90 22.59 22.30
C ASP A 38 -14.81 21.45 21.78
N ASN A 39 -14.70 21.10 20.49
CA ASN A 39 -15.51 20.07 19.85
C ASN A 39 -14.87 18.67 19.86
N ALA A 40 -13.81 18.49 20.65
CA ALA A 40 -13.05 17.25 20.73
C ALA A 40 -13.94 16.03 21.01
N PRO A 41 -13.86 14.95 20.22
CA PRO A 41 -14.79 13.83 20.33
C PRO A 41 -14.48 12.94 21.54
N THR A 42 -15.50 12.24 22.00
CA THR A 42 -15.40 11.12 22.93
C THR A 42 -14.99 9.83 22.20
N MET A 43 -14.55 8.82 22.95
CA MET A 43 -14.21 7.52 22.35
C MET A 43 -15.42 6.85 21.66
N ALA A 44 -16.63 7.03 22.18
CA ALA A 44 -17.83 6.51 21.56
C ALA A 44 -18.07 7.14 20.18
N GLU A 45 -17.89 8.46 20.05
CA GLU A 45 -18.00 9.15 18.76
C GLU A 45 -16.89 8.74 17.78
N VAL A 46 -15.64 8.57 18.26
CA VAL A 46 -14.53 8.04 17.44
C VAL A 46 -14.89 6.67 16.87
N ARG A 47 -15.42 5.77 17.72
CA ARG A 47 -15.78 4.41 17.31
C ARG A 47 -16.92 4.40 16.30
N LEU A 48 -17.96 5.21 16.55
CA LEU A 48 -19.09 5.34 15.64
C LEU A 48 -18.66 5.85 14.27
N PHE A 49 -17.83 6.91 14.23
CA PHE A 49 -17.33 7.47 12.98
C PHE A 49 -16.51 6.45 12.18
N MET A 50 -15.60 5.73 12.82
CA MET A 50 -14.73 4.77 12.11
C MET A 50 -15.50 3.54 11.63
N ALA A 51 -16.53 3.10 12.38
CA ALA A 51 -17.42 2.04 11.93
C ALA A 51 -18.23 2.47 10.70
N ASP A 52 -18.76 3.70 10.69
CA ASP A 52 -19.56 4.22 9.56
C ASP A 52 -18.69 4.53 8.32
N ALA A 53 -17.55 5.18 8.52
CA ALA A 53 -16.69 5.62 7.42
C ALA A 53 -15.93 4.46 6.73
N LEU A 54 -15.61 3.38 7.45
CA LEU A 54 -14.69 2.33 6.97
C LEU A 54 -15.16 0.89 7.24
N GLY A 55 -16.26 0.67 7.95
CA GLY A 55 -16.74 -0.68 8.29
C GLY A 55 -15.80 -1.48 9.19
N GLU A 56 -14.91 -0.83 9.96
CA GLU A 56 -13.88 -1.51 10.77
C GLU A 56 -14.43 -2.03 12.12
N PRO A 57 -13.98 -3.22 12.60
CA PRO A 57 -14.24 -3.70 13.96
C PRO A 57 -13.63 -2.78 15.04
N GLN A 58 -14.28 -2.69 16.21
CA GLN A 58 -13.85 -1.77 17.28
C GLN A 58 -12.41 -1.99 17.77
N GLU A 59 -11.92 -3.24 17.74
CA GLU A 59 -10.55 -3.60 18.16
C GLU A 59 -9.47 -2.90 17.34
N HIS A 60 -9.76 -2.54 16.09
CA HIS A 60 -8.83 -1.83 15.21
C HIS A 60 -8.77 -0.33 15.53
N ILE A 61 -9.85 0.24 16.07
CA ILE A 61 -10.00 1.69 16.29
C ILE A 61 -9.06 2.18 17.39
N ASP A 62 -8.96 1.43 18.50
CA ASP A 62 -8.04 1.75 19.59
C ASP A 62 -6.57 1.65 19.12
N ARG A 63 -6.27 0.72 18.20
CA ARG A 63 -4.95 0.63 17.55
C ARG A 63 -4.66 1.84 16.68
N ARG A 64 -5.61 2.31 15.88
CA ARG A 64 -5.46 3.51 15.03
C ARG A 64 -5.19 4.76 15.86
N LEU A 65 -5.89 4.93 16.99
CA LEU A 65 -5.64 6.07 17.87
C LEU A 65 -4.24 6.02 18.51
N ARG A 66 -3.76 4.83 18.89
CA ARG A 66 -2.37 4.64 19.35
C ARG A 66 -1.35 4.94 18.25
N GLU A 67 -1.63 4.56 17.01
CA GLU A 67 -0.79 4.87 15.85
C GLU A 67 -0.72 6.38 15.60
N LEU A 68 -1.85 7.11 15.61
CA LEU A 68 -1.85 8.57 15.48
C LEU A 68 -1.08 9.27 16.61
N ARG A 69 -1.16 8.76 17.85
CA ARG A 69 -0.41 9.28 19.00
C ARG A 69 1.11 9.19 18.88
N ARG A 70 1.62 8.43 17.91
CA ARG A 70 3.07 8.43 17.59
C ARG A 70 3.52 9.73 16.93
N TYR A 71 2.59 10.42 16.27
CA TYR A 71 2.87 11.63 15.49
C TYR A 71 2.25 12.88 16.13
N PHE A 72 1.09 12.74 16.77
CA PHE A 72 0.30 13.87 17.26
C PHE A 72 -0.01 13.75 18.75
N ASP A 73 -0.06 14.89 19.45
CA ASP A 73 -0.55 14.96 20.82
C ASP A 73 -2.09 14.84 20.84
N ILE A 74 -2.56 13.68 21.28
CA ILE A 74 -3.98 13.33 21.41
C ILE A 74 -4.25 12.78 22.82
N PRO A 75 -4.25 13.62 23.86
CA PRO A 75 -4.44 13.17 25.24
C PRO A 75 -5.87 12.70 25.47
N SER A 76 -6.07 11.94 26.55
CA SER A 76 -7.41 11.64 27.07
C SER A 76 -7.73 12.66 28.16
N VAL A 77 -8.57 13.64 27.87
CA VAL A 77 -8.92 14.72 28.80
C VAL A 77 -10.22 14.36 29.52
N PRO A 78 -10.22 14.17 30.85
CA PRO A 78 -11.45 13.97 31.60
C PRO A 78 -12.34 15.21 31.53
N THR A 79 -13.65 15.03 31.33
CA THR A 79 -14.62 16.14 31.36
C THR A 79 -15.80 15.81 32.26
N PRO A 80 -15.67 15.83 33.60
CA PRO A 80 -16.78 15.53 34.50
C PRO A 80 -17.94 16.53 34.32
N PRO A 81 -19.22 16.10 34.27
CA PRO A 81 -19.75 14.75 34.52
C PRO A 81 -19.82 13.81 33.28
N GLY A 82 -19.11 14.12 32.20
CA GLY A 82 -19.11 13.38 30.92
C GLY A 82 -17.90 12.46 30.66
N ASN A 83 -17.92 11.82 29.48
CA ASN A 83 -16.89 10.90 29.01
C ASN A 83 -15.60 11.64 28.61
N PRO A 84 -14.41 11.01 28.74
CA PRO A 84 -13.16 11.61 28.30
C PRO A 84 -13.18 12.01 26.82
N ARG A 85 -12.57 13.15 26.52
CA ARG A 85 -12.42 13.71 25.17
C ARG A 85 -10.99 13.58 24.67
N TYR A 86 -10.84 13.49 23.34
CA TYR A 86 -9.57 13.23 22.66
C TYR A 86 -9.22 14.39 21.71
N PRO A 87 -8.79 15.55 22.24
CA PRO A 87 -8.44 16.69 21.39
C PRO A 87 -7.15 16.44 20.61
N LEU A 88 -7.12 16.79 19.33
CA LEU A 88 -5.89 16.92 18.56
C LEU A 88 -5.26 18.29 18.87
N ARG A 89 -4.21 18.31 19.70
CA ARG A 89 -3.60 19.56 20.19
C ARG A 89 -2.47 20.08 19.33
N GLY A 90 -1.62 19.18 18.82
CA GLY A 90 -0.41 19.53 18.11
C GLY A 90 0.43 18.31 17.77
N TRP A 91 1.70 18.53 17.47
CA TRP A 91 2.68 17.45 17.31
C TRP A 91 2.96 16.79 18.66
N ALA A 92 3.17 15.47 18.67
CA ALA A 92 3.63 14.80 19.89
C ALA A 92 5.04 15.31 20.25
N ALA A 93 5.38 15.40 21.55
CA ALA A 93 6.70 15.88 21.99
C ALA A 93 7.86 15.05 21.44
N ASN A 94 7.62 13.77 21.15
CA ASN A 94 8.56 12.84 20.53
C ASN A 94 8.18 12.52 19.07
N ALA A 95 7.39 13.37 18.42
CA ALA A 95 7.01 13.17 17.03
C ALA A 95 8.28 13.16 16.18
N PRO A 96 8.44 12.18 15.27
CA PRO A 96 9.53 12.24 14.30
C PRO A 96 9.41 13.52 13.47
N ASP A 97 10.53 14.20 13.26
CA ASP A 97 10.61 15.39 12.42
C ASP A 97 10.02 15.07 11.02
N SER A 98 9.14 15.91 10.46
CA SER A 98 8.46 15.65 9.16
C SER A 98 9.44 15.43 8.04
N GLN A 99 10.62 16.05 8.13
CA GLN A 99 11.66 15.90 7.13
C GLN A 99 12.35 14.52 7.23
N ASN A 100 12.06 13.75 8.29
CA ASN A 100 12.62 12.44 8.60
C ASN A 100 11.57 11.49 9.23
N LEU A 101 10.63 11.03 8.42
CA LEU A 101 10.02 9.68 8.55
C LEU A 101 11.05 8.59 8.21
N ALA A 102 12.27 8.76 8.73
CA ALA A 102 13.41 7.97 8.41
C ALA A 102 13.23 6.56 8.95
N ILE A 103 13.52 5.58 8.10
CA ILE A 103 13.64 4.19 8.49
C ILE A 103 14.63 4.13 9.65
N SER A 104 14.19 3.64 10.81
CA SER A 104 15.02 3.63 12.02
C SER A 104 16.36 2.95 11.76
N SER A 105 17.42 3.38 12.44
CA SER A 105 18.76 2.79 12.26
C SER A 105 18.78 1.27 12.45
N ARG A 106 17.92 0.75 13.33
CA ARG A 106 17.71 -0.69 13.52
C ARG A 106 17.16 -1.36 12.27
N VAL A 107 16.04 -0.86 11.73
CA VAL A 107 15.43 -1.42 10.51
C VAL A 107 16.37 -1.28 9.32
N ARG A 108 17.06 -0.14 9.21
CA ARG A 108 18.08 0.08 8.18
C ARG A 108 19.19 -0.98 8.25
N ALA A 109 19.74 -1.25 9.44
CA ALA A 109 20.74 -2.29 9.63
C ALA A 109 20.20 -3.68 9.25
N GLN A 110 18.96 -3.99 9.60
CA GLN A 110 18.31 -5.26 9.25
C GLN A 110 18.12 -5.42 7.73
N VAL A 111 17.62 -4.39 7.04
CA VAL A 111 17.40 -4.42 5.58
C VAL A 111 18.73 -4.53 4.83
N LEU A 112 19.79 -3.88 5.31
CA LEU A 112 21.12 -3.89 4.67
C LEU A 112 22.00 -5.08 5.10
N ALA A 113 21.57 -5.91 6.06
CA ALA A 113 22.31 -7.07 6.53
C ALA A 113 22.75 -8.06 5.43
N PRO A 114 21.98 -8.29 4.33
CA PRO A 114 22.41 -9.18 3.25
C PRO A 114 23.65 -8.71 2.48
N GLN A 115 24.07 -7.43 2.63
CA GLN A 115 25.25 -6.85 1.96
C GLN A 115 25.30 -7.08 0.44
N ARG A 116 24.13 -7.18 -0.19
CA ARG A 116 23.96 -7.44 -1.62
C ARG A 116 22.76 -6.66 -2.16
N CYS A 117 22.92 -6.05 -3.33
CA CYS A 117 21.80 -5.44 -4.04
C CYS A 117 20.81 -6.51 -4.50
N PHE A 118 19.53 -6.36 -4.15
CA PHE A 118 18.47 -7.31 -4.50
C PHE A 118 18.19 -7.37 -6.00
N GLN A 119 18.47 -6.29 -6.74
CA GLN A 119 18.17 -6.21 -8.17
C GLN A 119 19.31 -6.72 -9.05
N CYS A 120 20.54 -6.24 -8.84
CA CYS A 120 21.69 -6.57 -9.69
C CYS A 120 22.67 -7.56 -9.06
N GLY A 121 22.52 -7.88 -7.78
CA GLY A 121 23.40 -8.83 -7.08
C GLY A 121 24.78 -8.27 -6.71
N LYS A 122 25.13 -7.03 -7.08
CA LYS A 122 26.41 -6.39 -6.71
C LYS A 122 26.55 -6.25 -5.18
N THR A 123 27.77 -6.34 -4.67
CA THR A 123 28.11 -6.22 -3.24
C THR A 123 29.05 -5.03 -2.98
N PRO A 124 28.98 -4.38 -1.80
CA PRO A 124 29.91 -3.28 -1.48
C PRO A 124 31.38 -3.68 -1.52
N LYS A 125 31.70 -4.93 -1.15
CA LYS A 125 33.07 -5.43 -1.05
C LYS A 125 33.69 -5.67 -2.43
N GLU A 126 32.96 -6.32 -3.34
CA GLU A 126 33.49 -6.75 -4.64
C GLU A 126 33.33 -5.67 -5.71
N ASP A 127 32.15 -5.04 -5.76
CA ASP A 127 31.79 -4.09 -6.81
C ASP A 127 31.96 -2.63 -6.41
N ARG A 128 32.36 -2.37 -5.16
CA ARG A 128 32.51 -1.01 -4.59
C ARG A 128 31.24 -0.15 -4.70
N VAL A 129 30.07 -0.78 -4.66
CA VAL A 129 28.77 -0.08 -4.67
C VAL A 129 28.33 0.31 -3.26
N LYS A 130 27.60 1.41 -3.14
CA LYS A 130 26.93 1.78 -1.90
C LYS A 130 25.49 1.26 -1.91
N LEU A 131 25.11 0.54 -0.85
CA LEU A 131 23.74 0.08 -0.66
C LEU A 131 22.91 1.12 0.09
N VAL A 132 21.66 1.24 -0.33
CA VAL A 132 20.62 2.08 0.25
C VAL A 132 19.37 1.24 0.49
N VAL A 133 18.49 1.74 1.35
CA VAL A 133 17.18 1.13 1.57
C VAL A 133 16.20 1.68 0.56
N ASP A 134 15.51 0.78 -0.12
CA ASP A 134 14.50 1.05 -1.15
C ASP A 134 13.14 0.46 -0.74
N HIS A 135 12.06 1.09 -1.17
CA HIS A 135 10.67 0.64 -0.94
C HIS A 135 10.15 -0.13 -2.14
N LYS A 136 9.87 -1.43 -2.02
CA LYS A 136 9.31 -2.29 -3.09
C LYS A 136 8.08 -1.65 -3.75
N VAL A 137 7.10 -1.22 -2.94
CA VAL A 137 6.01 -0.33 -3.34
C VAL A 137 6.46 1.11 -3.07
N PRO A 138 6.55 1.98 -4.10
CA PRO A 138 6.89 3.38 -3.92
C PRO A 138 5.98 4.10 -2.91
N GLN A 139 6.56 5.00 -2.13
CA GLN A 139 5.81 5.83 -1.17
C GLN A 139 4.77 6.72 -1.87
N SER A 140 5.05 7.19 -3.10
CA SER A 140 4.10 7.94 -3.94
C SER A 140 2.82 7.16 -4.27
N TRP A 141 2.86 5.83 -4.16
CA TRP A 141 1.71 4.96 -4.33
C TRP A 141 1.15 4.45 -3.01
N GLY A 142 1.68 4.88 -1.87
CA GLY A 142 1.21 4.50 -0.55
C GLY A 142 1.98 3.37 0.14
N GLY A 143 3.17 3.00 -0.36
CA GLY A 143 4.03 2.04 0.34
C GLY A 143 4.60 2.61 1.64
N GLY A 144 4.53 1.83 2.73
CA GLY A 144 5.02 2.23 4.06
C GLY A 144 6.45 1.77 4.36
N ASN A 145 6.90 2.05 5.59
CA ASN A 145 8.24 1.71 6.09
C ASN A 145 8.31 0.32 6.78
N GLU A 146 7.31 -0.53 6.58
CA GLU A 146 7.29 -1.89 7.11
C GLU A 146 8.41 -2.72 6.49
N GLN A 147 9.03 -3.60 7.28
CA GLN A 147 10.19 -4.41 6.86
C GLN A 147 9.93 -5.15 5.54
N GLU A 148 8.71 -5.63 5.34
CA GLU A 148 8.25 -6.39 4.18
C GLU A 148 8.27 -5.56 2.89
N ASN A 149 8.05 -4.25 3.00
CA ASN A 149 8.11 -3.31 1.89
C ASN A 149 9.53 -2.79 1.61
N LEU A 150 10.52 -3.12 2.45
CA LEU A 150 11.88 -2.63 2.29
C LEU A 150 12.79 -3.68 1.63
N GLN A 151 13.77 -3.20 0.87
CA GLN A 151 14.82 -4.04 0.26
C GLN A 151 16.15 -3.29 0.12
N PRO A 152 17.29 -4.01 0.12
CA PRO A 152 18.60 -3.41 -0.14
C PRO A 152 18.82 -3.26 -1.66
N LEU A 153 19.04 -2.05 -2.15
CA LEU A 153 19.49 -1.79 -3.53
C LEU A 153 20.80 -1.00 -3.53
N CYS A 154 21.59 -1.08 -4.61
CA CYS A 154 22.66 -0.11 -4.82
C CYS A 154 22.06 1.24 -5.28
N GLU A 155 22.79 2.34 -5.07
CA GLU A 155 22.35 3.69 -5.45
C GLU A 155 21.91 3.78 -6.93
N GLU A 156 22.65 3.14 -7.83
CA GLU A 156 22.35 3.07 -9.27
C GLU A 156 21.00 2.37 -9.55
N CYS A 157 20.79 1.18 -8.98
CA CYS A 157 19.53 0.44 -9.14
C CYS A 157 18.35 1.17 -8.51
N ASN A 158 18.55 1.78 -7.33
CA ASN A 158 17.52 2.57 -6.66
C ASN A 158 17.08 3.78 -7.50
N ALA A 159 18.04 4.53 -8.05
CA ALA A 159 17.76 5.65 -8.94
C ALA A 159 17.01 5.20 -10.21
N GLY A 160 17.54 4.18 -10.91
CA GLY A 160 16.89 3.66 -12.12
C GLY A 160 15.51 3.09 -11.87
N LYS A 161 15.27 2.47 -10.71
CA LYS A 161 13.95 2.00 -10.29
C LYS A 161 12.98 3.16 -10.11
N ARG A 162 13.41 4.24 -9.43
CA ARG A 162 12.60 5.44 -9.23
C ARG A 162 12.21 6.08 -10.57
N ASP A 163 13.18 6.29 -11.45
CA ASP A 163 12.96 6.92 -12.76
C ASP A 163 12.02 6.06 -13.62
N TYR A 164 12.16 4.73 -13.56
CA TYR A 164 11.24 3.82 -14.22
C TYR A 164 9.82 3.91 -13.68
N PHE A 165 9.62 3.89 -12.36
CA PHE A 165 8.26 3.92 -11.81
C PHE A 165 7.57 5.27 -11.97
N GLN A 166 8.33 6.36 -12.07
CA GLN A 166 7.80 7.68 -12.40
C GLN A 166 7.06 7.69 -13.76
N THR A 167 7.43 6.81 -14.70
CA THR A 167 6.71 6.67 -15.98
C THR A 167 5.26 6.23 -15.83
N TYR A 168 4.87 5.68 -14.67
CA TYR A 168 3.49 5.28 -14.36
C TYR A 168 2.73 6.31 -13.52
N ASP A 169 3.30 7.49 -13.25
CA ASP A 169 2.63 8.48 -12.41
C ASP A 169 1.31 8.98 -13.01
N VAL A 170 1.14 8.89 -14.33
CA VAL A 170 -0.14 9.13 -15.02
C VAL A 170 -1.25 8.18 -14.54
N HIS A 171 -0.90 7.00 -14.02
CA HIS A 171 -1.83 6.02 -13.43
C HIS A 171 -1.72 5.97 -11.89
N ALA A 172 -1.02 6.91 -11.24
CA ALA A 172 -0.73 6.83 -9.81
C ALA A 172 -1.99 6.72 -8.95
N GLU A 173 -3.07 7.44 -9.28
CA GLU A 173 -4.33 7.36 -8.54
C GLU A 173 -4.98 5.98 -8.66
N SER A 174 -5.01 5.42 -9.86
CA SER A 174 -5.56 4.09 -10.10
C SER A 174 -4.70 2.99 -9.46
N ILE A 175 -3.38 3.12 -9.48
CA ILE A 175 -2.46 2.23 -8.78
C ILE A 175 -2.71 2.33 -7.26
N ARG A 176 -2.83 3.54 -6.71
CA ARG A 176 -3.17 3.79 -5.30
C ARG A 176 -4.50 3.15 -4.92
N ALA A 177 -5.52 3.27 -5.75
CA ALA A 177 -6.81 2.62 -5.51
C ALA A 177 -6.67 1.10 -5.53
N ALA A 178 -5.97 0.56 -6.53
CA ALA A 178 -5.80 -0.88 -6.72
C ALA A 178 -5.08 -1.54 -5.53
N ILE A 179 -4.00 -0.94 -5.00
CA ILE A 179 -3.23 -1.56 -3.91
C ILE A 179 -4.01 -1.69 -2.59
N ASN A 180 -5.14 -0.98 -2.44
CA ASN A 180 -5.94 -0.99 -1.22
C ASN A 180 -7.02 -2.08 -1.21
N TYR A 181 -7.23 -2.82 -2.31
CA TYR A 181 -8.12 -3.98 -2.27
C TYR A 181 -7.49 -5.15 -1.51
N ALA A 182 -8.30 -5.83 -0.70
CA ALA A 182 -7.85 -6.98 0.08
C ALA A 182 -7.40 -8.13 -0.84
N GLU A 183 -8.24 -8.51 -1.81
CA GLU A 183 -7.99 -9.66 -2.67
C GLU A 183 -6.93 -9.37 -3.74
N PRO A 184 -5.83 -10.15 -3.84
CA PRO A 184 -4.80 -9.95 -4.86
C PRO A 184 -5.33 -9.95 -6.30
N GLN A 185 -6.33 -10.80 -6.60
CA GLN A 185 -6.98 -10.84 -7.91
C GLN A 185 -7.59 -9.47 -8.25
N ARG A 186 -8.25 -8.84 -7.28
CA ARG A 186 -8.87 -7.53 -7.46
C ARG A 186 -7.84 -6.45 -7.72
N ARG A 187 -6.74 -6.44 -6.95
CA ARG A 187 -5.61 -5.51 -7.16
C ARG A 187 -5.05 -5.62 -8.58
N ILE A 188 -4.77 -6.84 -9.03
CA ILE A 188 -4.27 -7.12 -10.38
C ILE A 188 -5.27 -6.69 -11.45
N GLY A 189 -6.56 -7.04 -11.29
CA GLY A 189 -7.57 -6.74 -12.28
C GLY A 189 -7.85 -5.24 -12.42
N GLU A 190 -7.91 -4.51 -11.30
CA GLU A 190 -8.12 -3.05 -11.32
C GLU A 190 -6.91 -2.31 -11.91
N LEU A 191 -5.70 -2.78 -11.63
CA LEU A 191 -4.51 -2.28 -12.32
C LEU A 191 -4.62 -2.48 -13.83
N LEU A 192 -4.92 -3.69 -14.30
CA LEU A 192 -5.04 -3.96 -15.74
C LEU A 192 -6.14 -3.12 -16.41
N ARG A 193 -7.26 -2.88 -15.72
CA ARG A 193 -8.34 -1.99 -16.19
C ARG A 193 -7.87 -0.54 -16.31
N ALA A 194 -7.07 -0.06 -15.36
CA ALA A 194 -6.57 1.31 -15.34
C ALA A 194 -5.64 1.65 -16.52
N PHE A 195 -5.00 0.63 -17.09
CA PHE A 195 -4.16 0.78 -18.29
C PHE A 195 -4.96 0.70 -19.59
N ASP A 196 -6.30 0.57 -19.53
CA ASP A 196 -7.20 0.67 -20.69
C ASP A 196 -6.77 -0.16 -21.93
N GLY A 197 -6.29 -1.37 -21.70
CA GLY A 197 -5.84 -2.28 -22.77
C GLY A 197 -4.38 -2.11 -23.19
N ASP A 198 -3.63 -1.20 -22.57
CA ASP A 198 -2.18 -1.12 -22.69
C ASP A 198 -1.46 -2.21 -21.91
N TRP A 199 -0.17 -2.36 -22.22
CA TRP A 199 0.69 -3.41 -21.72
C TRP A 199 1.29 -3.06 -20.37
N VAL A 200 0.99 -3.87 -19.35
CA VAL A 200 1.53 -3.75 -17.99
C VAL A 200 2.66 -4.75 -17.79
N ARG A 201 3.82 -4.27 -17.32
CA ARG A 201 4.99 -5.12 -17.07
C ARG A 201 4.79 -5.97 -15.81
N THR A 202 5.39 -7.16 -15.82
CA THR A 202 5.25 -8.17 -14.76
C THR A 202 5.69 -7.71 -13.37
N ASP A 203 6.62 -6.78 -13.27
CA ASP A 203 7.14 -6.25 -12.01
C ASP A 203 6.14 -5.29 -11.35
N LEU A 204 5.49 -4.41 -12.12
CA LEU A 204 4.40 -3.57 -11.62
C LEU A 204 3.23 -4.44 -11.12
N LEU A 205 2.88 -5.49 -11.88
CA LEU A 205 1.86 -6.47 -11.47
C LEU A 205 2.24 -7.15 -10.14
N GLY A 206 3.50 -7.58 -10.01
CA GLY A 206 4.00 -8.21 -8.79
C GLY A 206 3.97 -7.28 -7.57
N ILE A 207 4.36 -6.00 -7.76
CA ILE A 207 4.32 -4.96 -6.72
C ILE A 207 2.88 -4.75 -6.25
N VAL A 208 1.95 -4.50 -7.17
CA VAL A 208 0.54 -4.25 -6.82
C VAL A 208 -0.11 -5.49 -6.19
N ALA A 209 0.15 -6.68 -6.74
CA ALA A 209 -0.34 -7.93 -6.19
C ALA A 209 0.18 -8.25 -4.79
N SER A 210 1.35 -7.70 -4.42
CA SER A 210 2.01 -7.95 -3.11
C SER A 210 1.88 -6.81 -2.11
N ALA A 211 1.20 -5.71 -2.47
CA ALA A 211 1.16 -4.48 -1.67
C ALA A 211 0.62 -4.62 -0.24
N GLN A 212 -0.46 -5.41 -0.02
CA GLN A 212 -1.02 -5.64 1.33
C GLN A 212 -0.46 -6.89 2.01
N GLU A 213 -0.19 -7.91 1.21
CA GLU A 213 0.30 -9.21 1.65
C GLU A 213 1.17 -9.76 0.54
N PHE A 214 2.37 -10.24 0.90
CA PHE A 214 3.30 -10.85 -0.05
C PHE A 214 2.65 -12.06 -0.74
N GLN A 215 2.68 -12.08 -2.08
CA GLN A 215 2.12 -13.17 -2.88
C GLN A 215 3.23 -13.90 -3.64
N GLU A 216 3.62 -15.08 -3.16
CA GLU A 216 4.66 -15.91 -3.80
C GLU A 216 4.27 -16.33 -5.23
N ASP A 217 2.99 -16.66 -5.46
CA ASP A 217 2.45 -17.04 -6.77
C ASP A 217 1.35 -16.06 -7.21
N TRP A 218 1.70 -14.78 -7.35
CA TRP A 218 0.79 -13.77 -7.89
C TRP A 218 0.39 -14.08 -9.35
N GLN A 219 1.22 -14.83 -10.09
CA GLN A 219 0.91 -15.28 -11.45
C GLN A 219 -0.30 -16.21 -11.46
N ARG A 220 -0.49 -17.05 -10.43
CA ARG A 220 -1.75 -17.78 -10.25
C ARG A 220 -2.93 -16.86 -10.05
N ARG A 221 -2.80 -15.82 -9.22
CA ARG A 221 -3.86 -14.81 -9.01
C ARG A 221 -4.25 -14.10 -10.30
N LEU A 222 -3.28 -13.82 -11.17
CA LEU A 222 -3.54 -13.33 -12.52
C LEU A 222 -4.29 -14.37 -13.38
N ARG A 223 -3.91 -15.65 -13.33
CA ARG A 223 -4.61 -16.73 -14.05
C ARG A 223 -6.05 -16.90 -13.56
N ASP A 224 -6.29 -16.74 -12.26
CA ASP A 224 -7.62 -16.82 -11.64
C ASP A 224 -8.62 -15.84 -12.31
N LEU A 225 -8.18 -14.68 -12.79
CA LEU A 225 -9.04 -13.73 -13.50
C LEU A 225 -9.67 -14.32 -14.76
N ARG A 226 -9.00 -15.27 -15.42
CA ARG A 226 -9.57 -15.98 -16.59
C ARG A 226 -10.75 -16.87 -16.20
N PHE A 227 -10.83 -17.31 -14.95
CA PHE A 227 -12.00 -18.04 -14.43
C PHE A 227 -13.18 -17.10 -14.16
N LEU A 228 -12.92 -15.80 -13.98
CA LEU A 228 -13.95 -14.76 -13.88
C LEU A 228 -14.43 -14.24 -15.25
N GLY A 229 -14.00 -14.89 -16.34
CA GLY A 229 -14.38 -14.51 -17.70
C GLY A 229 -13.61 -13.31 -18.27
N TRP A 230 -12.45 -12.98 -17.71
CA TRP A 230 -11.57 -11.95 -18.24
C TRP A 230 -10.67 -12.51 -19.35
N GLU A 231 -10.55 -11.78 -20.44
CA GLU A 231 -9.68 -12.07 -21.57
C GLU A 231 -8.36 -11.33 -21.39
N ILE A 232 -7.33 -12.05 -20.94
CA ILE A 232 -5.99 -11.51 -20.69
C ILE A 232 -5.03 -12.01 -21.76
N GLU A 233 -4.30 -11.10 -22.39
CA GLU A 233 -3.21 -11.41 -23.31
C GLU A 233 -1.87 -11.24 -22.62
N TYR A 234 -0.86 -11.93 -23.13
CA TYR A 234 0.52 -11.73 -22.71
C TYR A 234 1.44 -11.61 -23.93
N GLN A 235 2.54 -10.89 -23.77
CA GLN A 235 3.62 -10.88 -24.75
C GLN A 235 4.97 -10.85 -24.03
N ARG A 236 5.99 -11.36 -24.71
CA ARG A 236 7.38 -11.23 -24.29
C ARG A 236 8.06 -10.20 -25.16
N ARG A 237 8.75 -9.26 -24.54
CA ARG A 237 9.59 -8.30 -25.25
C ARG A 237 11.05 -8.66 -24.99
N HIS A 238 11.74 -8.91 -26.09
CA HIS A 238 13.17 -9.15 -26.13
C HIS A 238 13.85 -7.79 -26.41
N TYR A 239 15.06 -7.59 -25.92
CA TYR A 239 15.91 -6.41 -26.21
C TYR A 239 15.54 -5.09 -25.52
N GLU A 240 14.63 -5.07 -24.53
CA GLU A 240 14.46 -3.93 -23.60
C GLU A 240 15.52 -3.96 -22.46
N GLY A 241 16.76 -4.34 -22.80
CA GLY A 241 17.87 -4.56 -21.87
C GLY A 241 18.35 -6.03 -21.80
N ALA A 242 19.10 -6.37 -20.74
CA ALA A 242 19.72 -7.70 -20.58
C ALA A 242 18.74 -8.84 -20.20
N ARG A 243 17.46 -8.53 -19.99
CA ARG A 243 16.42 -9.49 -19.58
C ARG A 243 15.23 -9.45 -20.52
N VAL A 244 14.61 -10.61 -20.71
CA VAL A 244 13.32 -10.75 -21.38
C VAL A 244 12.22 -10.38 -20.39
N TRP A 245 11.41 -9.38 -20.75
CA TRP A 245 10.28 -8.96 -19.92
C TRP A 245 8.97 -9.54 -20.45
N THR A 246 8.08 -9.90 -19.53
CA THR A 246 6.72 -10.32 -19.85
C THR A 246 5.77 -9.19 -19.51
N TYR A 247 4.83 -8.95 -20.42
CA TYR A 247 3.78 -7.95 -20.29
C TYR A 247 2.42 -8.61 -20.40
N TYR A 248 1.44 -8.05 -19.71
CA TYR A 248 0.05 -8.48 -19.78
C TYR A 248 -0.86 -7.30 -20.08
N ARG A 249 -1.98 -7.57 -20.74
CA ARG A 249 -3.06 -6.60 -20.92
C ARG A 249 -4.41 -7.28 -20.82
N VAL A 250 -5.44 -6.52 -20.47
CA VAL A 250 -6.82 -7.00 -20.52
C VAL A 250 -7.47 -6.53 -21.82
N LYS A 251 -8.10 -7.46 -22.54
CA LYS A 251 -8.89 -7.16 -23.75
C LYS A 251 -10.36 -7.01 -23.44
N LYS A 252 -10.88 -7.89 -22.60
CA LYS A 252 -12.26 -7.87 -22.12
C LYS A 252 -12.28 -8.28 -20.65
N TRP A 253 -13.17 -7.66 -19.90
CA TRP A 253 -13.36 -7.97 -18.49
C TRP A 253 -14.86 -7.98 -18.16
N ARG A 254 -15.18 -8.57 -17.01
CA ARG A 254 -16.55 -8.61 -16.46
C ARG A 254 -16.58 -7.94 -15.10
N PRO A 255 -17.72 -7.36 -14.68
CA PRO A 255 -17.88 -6.84 -13.33
C PRO A 255 -17.48 -7.86 -12.27
N TRP A 256 -16.92 -7.39 -11.16
CA TRP A 256 -16.50 -8.28 -10.07
C TRP A 256 -17.71 -9.02 -9.48
N PRO A 257 -17.56 -10.33 -9.19
CA PRO A 257 -18.57 -11.06 -8.44
C PRO A 257 -18.59 -10.59 -6.98
N ALA A 258 -19.68 -10.88 -6.27
CA ALA A 258 -19.79 -10.61 -4.83
C ALA A 258 -18.69 -11.31 -4.02
N SER A 259 -18.27 -12.51 -4.44
CA SER A 259 -17.16 -13.26 -3.86
C SER A 259 -16.27 -13.80 -4.98
N ILE A 260 -15.04 -13.30 -5.06
CA ILE A 260 -14.03 -13.75 -6.04
C ILE A 260 -13.69 -15.23 -5.82
N ARG A 261 -13.51 -15.63 -4.56
CA ARG A 261 -13.15 -17.00 -4.19
C ARG A 261 -14.21 -18.02 -4.62
N ASP A 262 -15.47 -17.71 -4.37
CA ASP A 262 -16.57 -18.63 -4.70
C ASP A 262 -16.79 -18.74 -6.20
N ALA A 263 -16.67 -17.62 -6.92
CA ALA A 263 -16.74 -17.60 -8.38
C ALA A 263 -15.63 -18.44 -9.03
N ILE A 264 -14.37 -18.32 -8.55
CA ILE A 264 -13.26 -19.15 -9.02
C ILE A 264 -13.54 -20.62 -8.73
N THR A 265 -13.91 -20.94 -7.49
CA THR A 265 -14.17 -22.34 -7.07
C THR A 265 -15.29 -22.98 -7.88
N ALA A 266 -16.37 -22.22 -8.15
CA ALA A 266 -17.49 -22.70 -8.97
C ALA A 266 -17.07 -22.98 -10.42
N GLU A 267 -16.28 -22.09 -11.03
CA GLU A 267 -15.79 -22.28 -12.40
C GLU A 267 -14.78 -23.43 -12.48
N GLU A 268 -13.88 -23.59 -11.50
CA GLU A 268 -12.99 -24.76 -11.42
C GLU A 268 -13.77 -26.08 -11.39
N ARG A 269 -14.83 -26.16 -10.58
CA ARG A 269 -15.72 -27.34 -10.54
C ARG A 269 -16.40 -27.59 -11.88
N ARG A 270 -16.89 -26.52 -12.53
CA ARG A 270 -17.55 -26.60 -13.85
C ARG A 270 -16.62 -27.10 -14.95
N ARG A 271 -15.34 -26.68 -14.94
CA ARG A 271 -14.34 -27.17 -15.91
C ARG A 271 -14.02 -28.64 -15.67
N ARG A 272 -13.81 -29.04 -14.40
CA ARG A 272 -13.58 -30.44 -14.04
C ARG A 272 -14.74 -31.36 -14.41
N SER A 273 -15.99 -30.91 -14.27
CA SER A 273 -17.17 -31.71 -14.67
C SER A 273 -17.34 -31.83 -16.19
N ARG A 274 -16.83 -30.87 -16.96
CA ARG A 274 -16.74 -30.96 -18.42
C ARG A 274 -15.61 -31.87 -18.91
N GLU A 275 -14.52 -31.94 -18.15
CA GLU A 275 -13.36 -32.78 -18.47
C GLU A 275 -13.55 -34.26 -18.09
N ARG A 276 -14.48 -34.59 -17.18
CA ARG A 276 -14.91 -35.97 -16.91
C ARG A 276 -16.06 -36.32 -17.85
N PRO A 277 -15.85 -37.12 -18.92
CA PRO A 277 -16.95 -37.53 -19.79
C PRO A 277 -17.94 -38.37 -18.99
N SER A 278 -19.21 -38.21 -19.32
CA SER A 278 -20.29 -39.10 -18.87
C SER A 278 -20.00 -40.52 -19.35
N GLY A 279 -19.52 -41.39 -18.45
CA GLY A 279 -19.28 -42.80 -18.77
C GLY A 279 -18.13 -43.42 -17.99
N ALA A 280 -18.42 -43.84 -16.77
CA ALA A 280 -17.90 -45.06 -16.18
C ALA A 280 -19.10 -45.93 -15.81
#